data_AF-A0A2E3KJM8-F1
#
_entry.id   AF-A0A2E3KJM8-F1
#
_cell.length_a   1.000
_cell.length_b   1.000
_cell.length_c   1.000
_cell.angle_alpha   90.00
_cell.angle_beta   90.00
_cell.angle_gamma   90.00
#
_symmetry.space_group_name_H-M   'P 1'
#
loop_
_entity.id
_entity.type
_entity.pdbx_description
1 polymer ?
#
loop_
_entity_poly.entity_id
_entity_poly.type
_entity_poly.pdbx_seq_one_letter_code
_entity_poly.pdbx_strand_id
1 'polypeptide(L)'
;NRTVSQCFGTVPLFIEVANLKVTPRGRYLTQSDLDQKNPVAVIGHEIARQFFRLEDPIGSTIRINEVVFTVVGVLEPVGFAGGAGAAQLDRDLNKDIHIPITTALDRFGDVIVKRQSGSVSGEEIQLSEIYINTPSTEDVIPISEIAKRIVEVDHPEMRDVEMVVPWELLENAKRAMLVWNIMLISIAAISLLVGGIGIMNIMLATVTERTREIGIRRALGATRRDIVLQFLIETGSLSAVGGLIGIILGIGISLLLESFIPWLLRTSLFSGVSSSNMSINPEVTLWSIITAFLVAVVVGLVFGIYPAIVASRRDPIIALRHD
;
A
#
# COMPACT_ATOMS: atom_id res chain seq x y z
N ASN A 1 -36.52 -19.03 4.24
CA ASN A 1 -35.27 -19.52 4.84
C ASN A 1 -35.00 -18.80 6.14
N ARG A 2 -34.50 -19.52 7.15
CA ARG A 2 -33.99 -18.95 8.41
C ARG A 2 -32.52 -19.34 8.51
N THR A 3 -31.65 -18.39 8.80
CA THR A 3 -30.21 -18.59 8.98
C THR A 3 -29.81 -17.95 10.30
N VAL A 4 -28.86 -18.54 11.02
CA VAL A 4 -28.27 -17.95 12.21
C VAL A 4 -27.17 -16.99 11.77
N SER A 5 -27.24 -15.74 12.22
CA SER A 5 -26.31 -14.66 11.93
C SER A 5 -26.21 -13.77 13.17
N GLN A 6 -25.16 -12.96 13.26
CA GLN A 6 -24.94 -12.02 14.34
C GLN A 6 -25.40 -10.62 13.90
N CYS A 7 -26.11 -9.94 14.80
CA CYS A 7 -26.56 -8.57 14.58
C CYS A 7 -25.91 -7.65 15.61
N PHE A 8 -25.31 -6.57 15.14
CA PHE A 8 -24.57 -5.61 15.95
C PHE A 8 -25.18 -4.22 15.82
N GLY A 9 -25.36 -3.56 16.97
CA GLY A 9 -25.63 -2.14 17.04
C GLY A 9 -24.35 -1.35 16.79
N THR A 10 -24.25 -0.62 15.68
CA THR A 10 -23.05 0.15 15.32
C THR A 10 -23.34 1.64 15.17
N VAL A 11 -22.27 2.42 15.11
CA VAL A 11 -22.29 3.87 14.86
C VAL A 11 -21.85 4.19 13.43
N PRO A 12 -22.22 5.34 12.86
CA PRO A 12 -21.85 5.71 11.48
C PRO A 12 -20.34 5.64 11.22
N LEU A 13 -19.52 6.05 12.21
CA LEU A 13 -18.05 6.05 12.12
C LEU A 13 -17.43 4.65 11.97
N PHE A 14 -18.17 3.60 12.31
CA PHE A 14 -17.67 2.22 12.26
C PHE A 14 -17.16 1.83 10.87
N ILE A 15 -17.81 2.31 9.80
CA ILE A 15 -17.39 2.02 8.43
C ILE A 15 -15.96 2.48 8.13
N GLU A 16 -15.57 3.64 8.64
CA GLU A 16 -14.23 4.21 8.42
C GLU A 16 -13.19 3.49 9.28
N VAL A 17 -13.53 3.27 10.55
CA VAL A 17 -12.62 2.67 11.54
C VAL A 17 -12.34 1.20 11.22
N ALA A 18 -13.35 0.45 10.76
CA ALA A 18 -13.20 -0.94 10.33
C ALA A 18 -12.80 -1.07 8.85
N ASN A 19 -12.50 0.04 8.16
CA ASN A 19 -12.14 0.07 6.73
C ASN A 19 -13.10 -0.74 5.83
N LEU A 20 -14.40 -0.60 6.10
CA LEU A 20 -15.46 -1.27 5.37
C LEU A 20 -15.93 -0.41 4.19
N LYS A 21 -16.49 -1.07 3.18
CA LYS A 21 -17.07 -0.42 2.01
C LYS A 21 -18.49 -0.90 1.81
N VAL A 22 -19.37 0.00 1.35
CA VAL A 22 -20.74 -0.35 0.95
C VAL A 22 -20.80 -0.33 -0.57
N THR A 23 -21.54 -1.28 -1.12
CA THR A 23 -21.84 -1.36 -2.56
C THR A 23 -22.40 -0.01 -3.06
N PRO A 24 -22.04 0.48 -4.27
CA PRO A 24 -22.41 1.83 -4.73
C PRO A 24 -23.91 2.16 -4.78
N ARG A 25 -24.77 1.15 -4.81
CA ARG A 25 -26.23 1.33 -4.85
C ARG A 25 -26.85 1.61 -3.48
N GLY A 26 -26.10 1.47 -2.39
CA GLY A 26 -26.58 1.61 -1.01
C GLY A 26 -25.79 2.63 -0.21
N ARG A 27 -26.12 2.73 1.08
CA ARG A 27 -25.42 3.59 2.04
C ARG A 27 -25.15 2.86 3.35
N TYR A 28 -24.18 3.36 4.10
CA TYR A 28 -24.02 2.93 5.50
C TYR A 28 -25.05 3.62 6.41
N LEU A 29 -25.00 3.31 7.71
CA LEU A 29 -25.79 3.98 8.74
C LEU A 29 -25.39 5.46 8.84
N THR A 30 -26.37 6.33 9.04
CA THR A 30 -26.18 7.78 9.17
C THR A 30 -26.54 8.25 10.57
N GLN A 31 -26.09 9.44 10.96
CA GLN A 31 -26.44 10.02 12.25
C GLN A 31 -27.96 10.15 12.42
N SER A 32 -28.69 10.50 11.35
CA SER A 32 -30.14 10.57 11.37
C SER A 32 -30.81 9.22 11.68
N ASP A 33 -30.22 8.09 11.28
CA ASP A 33 -30.77 6.77 11.60
C ASP A 33 -30.63 6.45 13.09
N LEU A 34 -29.55 6.91 13.71
CA LEU A 34 -29.32 6.77 15.14
C LEU A 34 -30.27 7.66 15.94
N ASP A 35 -30.37 8.94 15.57
CA ASP A 35 -31.18 9.92 16.30
C ASP A 35 -32.68 9.56 16.26
N GLN A 36 -33.16 9.04 15.12
CA GLN A 36 -34.56 8.66 14.93
C GLN A 36 -34.86 7.20 15.30
N LYS A 37 -33.83 6.43 15.70
CA LYS A 37 -33.94 4.98 15.95
C LYS A 37 -34.59 4.23 14.78
N ASN A 38 -34.17 4.57 13.56
CA ASN A 38 -34.76 4.01 12.36
C ASN A 38 -34.52 2.49 12.32
N PRO A 39 -35.54 1.67 11.96
CA PRO A 39 -35.39 0.23 11.80
C PRO A 39 -34.74 -0.07 10.44
N VAL A 40 -33.49 0.34 10.28
CA VAL A 40 -32.69 0.11 9.06
C VAL A 40 -31.52 -0.81 9.34
N ALA A 41 -31.10 -1.57 8.34
CA ALA A 41 -29.99 -2.51 8.44
C ALA A 41 -29.03 -2.39 7.25
N VAL A 42 -27.75 -2.57 7.53
CA VAL A 42 -26.71 -2.83 6.52
C VAL A 42 -26.26 -4.27 6.69
N ILE A 43 -26.32 -5.05 5.62
CA ILE A 43 -26.03 -6.50 5.68
C ILE A 43 -24.67 -6.83 5.06
N GLY A 44 -24.02 -7.85 5.61
CA GLY A 44 -22.81 -8.43 5.05
C GLY A 44 -23.03 -9.08 3.67
N HIS A 45 -21.95 -9.17 2.90
CA HIS A 45 -21.97 -9.69 1.53
C HIS A 45 -22.59 -11.11 1.43
N GLU A 46 -22.29 -11.98 2.39
CA GLU A 46 -22.77 -13.36 2.37
C GLU A 46 -24.26 -13.44 2.70
N ILE A 47 -24.76 -12.62 3.63
CA ILE A 47 -26.20 -12.52 3.94
C ILE A 47 -26.97 -12.07 2.69
N ALA A 48 -26.49 -11.03 2.01
CA ALA A 48 -27.09 -10.57 0.77
C ALA A 48 -27.14 -11.69 -0.28
N ARG A 49 -26.03 -12.41 -0.49
CA ARG A 49 -25.95 -13.51 -1.45
C ARG A 49 -26.86 -14.69 -1.11
N GLN A 50 -27.03 -15.01 0.17
CA GLN A 50 -27.86 -16.13 0.62
C GLN A 50 -29.36 -15.83 0.52
N PHE A 51 -29.78 -14.62 0.92
CA PHE A 51 -31.19 -14.23 0.99
C PHE A 51 -31.71 -13.59 -0.30
N PHE A 52 -30.85 -12.89 -1.05
CA PHE A 52 -31.23 -12.08 -2.22
C PHE A 52 -30.38 -12.47 -3.45
N ARG A 53 -30.54 -13.72 -3.92
CA ARG A 53 -29.70 -14.29 -5.00
C ARG A 53 -29.83 -13.57 -6.34
N LEU A 54 -31.03 -13.13 -6.69
CA LEU A 54 -31.37 -12.54 -7.99
C LEU A 54 -32.11 -11.19 -7.85
N GLU A 55 -32.37 -10.77 -6.63
CA GLU A 55 -33.14 -9.56 -6.29
C GLU A 55 -32.23 -8.52 -5.66
N ASP A 56 -32.56 -7.24 -5.83
CA ASP A 56 -31.82 -6.17 -5.17
C ASP A 56 -32.19 -6.18 -3.67
N PRO A 57 -31.22 -6.42 -2.76
CA PRO A 57 -31.50 -6.40 -1.33
C PRO A 57 -31.88 -5.00 -0.84
N ILE A 58 -31.48 -3.94 -1.55
CA ILE A 58 -31.69 -2.56 -1.08
C ILE A 58 -33.17 -2.18 -1.18
N GLY A 59 -33.72 -1.67 -0.08
CA GLY A 59 -35.15 -1.37 0.08
C GLY A 59 -36.00 -2.57 0.48
N SER A 60 -35.45 -3.79 0.41
CA SER A 60 -36.11 -5.00 0.89
C SER A 60 -36.11 -5.06 2.40
N THR A 61 -37.08 -5.79 2.97
CA THR A 61 -37.17 -5.97 4.42
C THR A 61 -36.58 -7.30 4.87
N ILE A 62 -35.79 -7.28 5.94
CA ILE A 62 -35.34 -8.47 6.66
C ILE A 62 -35.93 -8.50 8.05
N ARG A 63 -36.15 -9.69 8.61
CA ARG A 63 -36.62 -9.84 9.99
C ARG A 63 -35.50 -10.37 10.87
N ILE A 64 -35.18 -9.61 11.91
CA ILE A 64 -34.19 -9.94 12.94
C ILE A 64 -34.99 -10.21 14.22
N ASN A 65 -35.03 -11.46 14.66
CA ASN A 65 -35.92 -11.94 15.71
C ASN A 65 -37.40 -11.57 15.42
N GLU A 66 -38.00 -10.70 16.24
CA GLU A 66 -39.39 -10.27 16.10
C GLU A 66 -39.54 -8.89 15.43
N VAL A 67 -38.43 -8.26 15.01
CA VAL A 67 -38.42 -6.89 14.48
C VAL A 67 -38.06 -6.89 12.99
N VAL A 68 -38.77 -6.07 12.21
CA VAL A 68 -38.56 -5.92 10.77
C VAL A 68 -37.68 -4.70 10.52
N PHE A 69 -36.64 -4.89 9.70
CA PHE A 69 -35.69 -3.85 9.30
C PHE A 69 -35.68 -3.71 7.78
N THR A 70 -35.53 -2.47 7.30
CA THR A 70 -35.31 -2.19 5.87
C THR A 70 -33.82 -2.18 5.56
N VAL A 71 -33.39 -2.93 4.55
CA VAL A 71 -31.99 -2.97 4.12
C VAL A 71 -31.66 -1.69 3.35
N VAL A 72 -30.70 -0.91 3.84
CA VAL A 72 -30.25 0.36 3.22
C VAL A 72 -28.89 0.26 2.56
N GLY A 73 -28.15 -0.83 2.81
CA GLY A 73 -26.84 -1.05 2.24
C GLY A 73 -26.37 -2.50 2.35
N VAL A 74 -25.41 -2.84 1.51
CA VAL A 74 -24.73 -4.14 1.51
C VAL A 74 -23.23 -3.90 1.54
N LEU A 75 -22.54 -4.51 2.49
CA LEU A 75 -21.08 -4.44 2.57
C LEU A 75 -20.45 -5.12 1.34
N GLU A 76 -19.38 -4.53 0.82
CA GLU A 76 -18.50 -5.22 -0.12
C GLU A 76 -17.84 -6.42 0.60
N PRO A 77 -17.43 -7.48 -0.14
CA PRO A 77 -16.74 -8.62 0.44
C PRO A 77 -15.51 -8.16 1.25
N VAL A 78 -15.50 -8.49 2.53
CA VAL A 78 -14.38 -8.18 3.42
C VAL A 78 -13.36 -9.31 3.31
N GLY A 79 -12.19 -9.00 2.72
CA GLY A 79 -11.09 -9.94 2.60
C GLY A 79 -10.27 -10.08 3.90
N PHE A 80 -9.32 -11.02 3.90
CA PHE A 80 -8.47 -11.37 5.05
C PHE A 80 -7.75 -10.17 5.69
N ALA A 81 -7.38 -9.16 4.88
CA ALA A 81 -6.72 -7.94 5.37
C ALA A 81 -7.71 -6.89 5.96
N GLY A 82 -8.96 -6.87 5.50
CA GLY A 82 -9.99 -5.91 5.96
C GLY A 82 -10.71 -6.36 7.24
N GLY A 83 -10.57 -7.63 7.62
CA GLY A 83 -11.14 -8.22 8.83
C GLY A 83 -10.10 -8.69 9.84
N ALA A 84 -8.85 -8.26 9.71
CA ALA A 84 -7.72 -8.73 10.51
C ALA A 84 -7.98 -8.81 12.04
N GLY A 85 -8.62 -7.79 12.62
CA GLY A 85 -9.02 -7.78 14.03
C GLY A 85 -10.26 -8.65 14.31
N ALA A 86 -11.26 -8.60 13.44
CA ALA A 86 -12.50 -9.37 13.58
C ALA A 86 -12.27 -10.90 13.43
N ALA A 87 -11.37 -11.32 12.53
CA ALA A 87 -11.03 -12.71 12.30
C ALA A 87 -10.31 -13.34 13.51
N GLN A 88 -9.57 -12.53 14.28
CA GLN A 88 -8.94 -12.97 15.52
C GLN A 88 -9.96 -13.19 16.66
N LEU A 89 -11.16 -12.59 16.54
CA LEU A 89 -12.31 -12.76 17.43
C LEU A 89 -13.34 -13.77 16.87
N ASP A 90 -12.96 -14.61 15.90
CA ASP A 90 -13.84 -15.58 15.20
C ASP A 90 -15.11 -14.92 14.59
N ARG A 91 -15.00 -13.65 14.20
CA ARG A 91 -16.09 -12.85 13.64
C ARG A 91 -15.94 -12.73 12.12
N ASP A 92 -17.00 -13.09 11.41
CA ASP A 92 -17.07 -12.99 9.95
C ASP A 92 -17.93 -11.80 9.53
N LEU A 93 -17.25 -10.68 9.24
CA LEU A 93 -17.89 -9.43 8.80
C LEU A 93 -18.78 -9.60 7.55
N ASN A 94 -18.59 -10.67 6.76
CA ASN A 94 -19.44 -10.96 5.62
C ASN A 94 -20.82 -11.52 6.02
N LYS A 95 -20.96 -12.02 7.25
CA LYS A 95 -22.19 -12.58 7.81
C LYS A 95 -22.89 -11.67 8.81
N ASP A 96 -22.34 -10.49 9.06
CA ASP A 96 -22.86 -9.56 10.05
C ASP A 96 -24.02 -8.72 9.53
N ILE A 97 -24.88 -8.32 10.46
CA ILE A 97 -25.95 -7.35 10.22
C ILE A 97 -25.73 -6.15 11.13
N HIS A 98 -25.48 -4.98 10.55
CA HIS A 98 -25.29 -3.73 11.27
C HIS A 98 -26.61 -2.95 11.33
N ILE A 99 -27.03 -2.59 12.53
CA ILE A 99 -28.19 -1.71 12.79
C ILE A 99 -27.74 -0.52 13.65
N PRO A 100 -28.47 0.61 13.68
CA PRO A 100 -28.11 1.71 14.58
C PRO A 100 -28.04 1.24 16.03
N ILE A 101 -26.97 1.59 16.74
CA ILE A 101 -26.77 1.18 18.14
C ILE A 101 -27.95 1.60 19.05
N THR A 102 -28.54 2.76 18.79
CA THR A 102 -29.73 3.25 19.51
C THR A 102 -30.97 2.41 19.22
N THR A 103 -31.14 1.93 17.98
CA THR A 103 -32.21 1.00 17.61
C THR A 103 -31.98 -0.38 18.21
N ALA A 104 -30.74 -0.84 18.27
CA ALA A 104 -30.39 -2.11 18.93
C ALA A 104 -30.77 -2.08 20.42
N LEU A 105 -30.35 -1.02 21.13
CA LEU A 105 -30.64 -0.81 22.53
C LEU A 105 -32.16 -0.71 22.79
N ASP A 106 -32.89 0.03 21.96
CA ASP A 106 -34.34 0.22 22.07
C ASP A 106 -35.14 -1.08 21.86
N ARG A 107 -34.68 -1.94 20.95
CA ARG A 107 -35.44 -3.12 20.51
C ARG A 107 -35.03 -4.42 21.17
N PHE A 108 -33.77 -4.53 21.58
CA PHE A 108 -33.21 -5.77 22.12
C PHE A 108 -32.68 -5.62 23.55
N GLY A 109 -32.38 -4.39 24.01
CA GLY A 109 -31.80 -4.13 25.33
C GLY A 109 -30.39 -4.69 25.50
N ASP A 110 -29.87 -4.62 26.72
CA ASP A 110 -28.50 -5.05 27.04
C ASP A 110 -28.40 -6.54 27.43
N VAL A 111 -29.52 -7.21 27.67
CA VAL A 111 -29.54 -8.60 28.15
C VAL A 111 -29.73 -9.58 27.00
N ILE A 112 -28.66 -10.28 26.62
CA ILE A 112 -28.72 -11.36 25.63
C ILE A 112 -29.07 -12.67 26.35
N VAL A 113 -30.26 -13.20 26.06
CA VAL A 113 -30.72 -14.48 26.61
C VAL A 113 -30.40 -15.62 25.64
N LYS A 114 -29.40 -16.44 25.98
CA LYS A 114 -29.09 -17.67 25.24
C LYS A 114 -29.80 -18.85 25.91
N ARG A 115 -30.77 -19.44 25.20
CA ARG A 115 -31.45 -20.68 25.63
C ARG A 115 -30.81 -21.87 24.93
N GLN A 116 -30.01 -22.66 25.64
CA GLN A 116 -29.52 -23.96 25.17
C GLN A 116 -30.14 -25.07 26.02
N SER A 117 -30.60 -26.14 25.39
CA SER A 117 -31.31 -27.30 25.96
C SER A 117 -31.08 -27.53 27.46
N GLY A 118 -31.96 -26.99 28.30
CA GLY A 118 -31.97 -27.20 29.76
C GLY A 118 -31.35 -26.09 30.62
N SER A 119 -30.69 -25.07 30.04
CA SER A 119 -30.16 -23.92 30.77
C SER A 119 -30.53 -22.59 30.09
N VAL A 120 -30.97 -21.62 30.89
CA VAL A 120 -31.15 -20.23 30.46
C VAL A 120 -29.98 -19.45 31.02
N SER A 121 -29.07 -19.03 30.14
CA SER A 121 -28.00 -18.09 30.51
C SER A 121 -28.36 -16.72 29.96
N GLY A 122 -28.38 -15.71 30.83
CA GLY A 122 -28.55 -14.30 30.47
C GLY A 122 -27.24 -13.58 30.73
N GLU A 123 -26.74 -12.89 29.73
CA GLU A 123 -25.53 -12.08 29.83
C GLU A 123 -25.90 -10.63 29.54
N GLU A 124 -25.57 -9.71 30.44
CA GLU A 124 -25.74 -8.28 30.22
C GLU A 124 -24.50 -7.75 29.51
N ILE A 125 -24.65 -7.38 28.24
CA ILE A 125 -23.58 -6.87 27.39
C ILE A 125 -23.97 -5.45 26.99
N GLN A 126 -23.45 -4.46 27.71
CA GLN A 126 -23.68 -3.04 27.41
C GLN A 126 -22.85 -2.58 26.20
N LEU A 127 -21.66 -3.15 26.02
CA LEU A 127 -20.78 -2.84 24.91
C LEU A 127 -19.97 -4.08 24.53
N SER A 128 -20.11 -4.56 23.29
CA SER A 128 -19.44 -5.78 22.84
C SER A 128 -18.02 -5.53 22.35
N GLU A 129 -17.78 -4.40 21.66
CA GLU A 129 -16.51 -4.17 20.96
C GLU A 129 -16.25 -2.66 20.80
N ILE A 130 -14.99 -2.26 20.96
CA ILE A 130 -14.51 -0.91 20.67
C ILE A 130 -13.39 -1.02 19.65
N TYR A 131 -13.52 -0.31 18.53
CA TYR A 131 -12.45 -0.19 17.57
C TYR A 131 -11.69 1.11 17.77
N ILE A 132 -10.37 1.01 17.75
CA ILE A 132 -9.46 2.15 17.82
C ILE A 132 -8.61 2.12 16.54
N ASN A 133 -8.73 3.17 15.73
CA ASN A 133 -7.88 3.36 14.56
C ASN A 133 -6.80 4.40 14.87
N THR A 134 -5.61 4.20 14.34
CA THR A 134 -4.47 5.12 14.46
C THR A 134 -4.11 5.67 13.06
N PRO A 135 -3.70 6.95 12.96
CA PRO A 135 -3.41 7.55 11.66
C PRO A 135 -2.19 6.93 10.98
N SER A 136 -1.23 6.41 11.75
CA SER A 136 -0.01 5.79 11.25
C SER A 136 0.20 4.41 11.85
N THR A 137 0.89 3.53 11.11
CA THR A 137 1.19 2.18 11.58
C THR A 137 2.27 2.13 12.67
N GLU A 138 3.08 3.19 12.76
CA GLU A 138 4.11 3.39 13.77
C GLU A 138 3.49 3.71 15.14
N ASP A 139 2.30 4.32 15.14
CA ASP A 139 1.61 4.76 16.34
C ASP A 139 0.78 3.63 16.99
N VAL A 140 0.59 2.51 16.31
CA VAL A 140 -0.23 1.38 16.80
C VAL A 140 0.28 0.85 18.14
N ILE A 141 1.58 0.57 18.27
CA ILE A 141 2.12 0.06 19.55
C ILE A 141 2.02 1.11 20.66
N PRO A 142 2.57 2.33 20.50
CA PRO A 142 2.52 3.33 21.56
C PRO A 142 1.08 3.62 22.03
N ILE A 143 0.13 3.74 21.08
CA ILE A 143 -1.28 3.99 21.40
C ILE A 143 -1.92 2.77 22.06
N SER A 144 -1.60 1.55 21.63
CA SER A 144 -2.15 0.34 22.27
C SER A 144 -1.72 0.21 23.73
N GLU A 145 -0.48 0.58 24.08
CA GLU A 145 -0.02 0.57 25.47
C GLU A 145 -0.72 1.63 26.33
N ILE A 146 -1.02 2.80 25.74
CA ILE A 146 -1.78 3.86 26.40
C ILE A 146 -3.23 3.41 26.60
N ALA A 147 -3.87 2.88 25.55
CA ALA A 147 -5.22 2.36 25.60
C ALA A 147 -5.34 1.26 26.66
N LYS A 148 -4.39 0.32 26.69
CA LYS A 148 -4.34 -0.75 27.69
C LYS A 148 -4.28 -0.17 29.11
N ARG A 149 -3.41 0.82 29.37
CA ARG A 149 -3.33 1.48 30.67
C ARG A 149 -4.61 2.20 31.07
N ILE A 150 -5.32 2.81 30.12
CA ILE A 150 -6.60 3.48 30.40
C ILE A 150 -7.66 2.45 30.78
N VAL A 151 -7.78 1.36 30.01
CA VAL A 151 -8.77 0.31 30.28
C VAL A 151 -8.46 -0.38 31.62
N GLU A 152 -7.19 -0.63 31.93
CA GLU A 152 -6.77 -1.24 33.20
C GLU A 152 -7.16 -0.45 34.46
N VAL A 153 -7.43 0.87 34.35
CA VAL A 153 -7.87 1.68 35.49
C VAL A 153 -9.26 1.24 35.98
N ASP A 154 -10.18 1.01 35.05
CA ASP A 154 -11.56 0.61 35.36
C ASP A 154 -11.75 -0.91 35.30
N HIS A 155 -10.85 -1.63 34.62
CA HIS A 155 -10.87 -3.08 34.42
C HIS A 155 -9.54 -3.73 34.88
N PRO A 156 -9.32 -3.89 36.21
CA PRO A 156 -8.09 -4.46 36.74
C PRO A 156 -7.81 -5.85 36.18
N GLU A 157 -6.57 -6.08 35.75
CA GLU A 157 -6.10 -7.33 35.12
C GLU A 157 -6.84 -7.72 33.83
N MET A 158 -7.64 -6.82 33.23
CA MET A 158 -8.38 -7.09 31.97
C MET A 158 -9.26 -8.36 32.07
N ARG A 159 -9.88 -8.61 33.23
CA ARG A 159 -10.63 -9.86 33.48
C ARG A 159 -11.90 -10.01 32.65
N ASP A 160 -12.47 -8.88 32.24
CA ASP A 160 -13.76 -8.76 31.54
C ASP A 160 -13.63 -8.12 30.14
N VAL A 161 -12.41 -7.75 29.72
CA VAL A 161 -12.13 -7.13 28.42
C VAL A 161 -10.93 -7.81 27.78
N GLU A 162 -11.02 -8.13 26.49
CA GLU A 162 -9.89 -8.58 25.69
C GLU A 162 -9.45 -7.48 24.71
N MET A 163 -8.16 -7.15 24.71
CA MET A 163 -7.60 -6.20 23.75
C MET A 163 -6.80 -6.95 22.68
N VAL A 164 -7.26 -6.87 21.44
CA VAL A 164 -6.59 -7.47 20.29
C VAL A 164 -5.85 -6.39 19.50
N VAL A 165 -4.52 -6.50 19.46
CA VAL A 165 -3.66 -5.68 18.62
C VAL A 165 -3.10 -6.58 17.51
N PRO A 166 -3.44 -6.36 16.22
CA PRO A 166 -2.94 -7.18 15.11
C PRO A 166 -1.45 -6.91 14.78
N TRP A 167 -0.58 -7.05 15.78
CA TRP A 167 0.86 -6.79 15.70
C TRP A 167 1.57 -7.73 14.72
N GLU A 168 1.21 -9.01 14.70
CA GLU A 168 1.81 -9.99 13.80
C GLU A 168 1.59 -9.63 12.33
N LEU A 169 0.39 -9.16 11.98
CA LEU A 169 0.07 -8.71 10.63
C LEU A 169 0.85 -7.45 10.26
N LEU A 170 0.98 -6.50 11.19
CA LEU A 170 1.78 -5.30 10.99
C LEU A 170 3.27 -5.61 10.79
N GLU A 171 3.84 -6.46 11.65
CA GLU A 171 5.24 -6.87 11.58
C GLU A 171 5.53 -7.66 10.30
N ASN A 172 4.62 -8.56 9.90
CA ASN A 172 4.73 -9.30 8.64
C ASN A 172 4.67 -8.37 7.43
N ALA A 173 3.78 -7.37 7.43
CA ALA A 173 3.72 -6.36 6.38
C ALA A 173 5.02 -5.53 6.31
N LYS A 174 5.54 -5.07 7.45
CA LYS A 174 6.82 -4.33 7.52
C LYS A 174 8.00 -5.16 7.01
N ARG A 175 8.08 -6.44 7.40
CA ARG A 175 9.12 -7.36 6.91
C ARG A 175 9.02 -7.58 5.40
N ALA A 176 7.81 -7.80 4.89
CA ALA A 176 7.59 -7.96 3.45
C ALA A 176 8.02 -6.70 2.69
N MET A 177 7.63 -5.51 3.14
CA MET A 177 8.04 -4.23 2.54
C MET A 177 9.56 -4.05 2.55
N LEU A 178 10.22 -4.41 3.65
CA LEU A 178 11.69 -4.34 3.74
C LEU A 178 12.37 -5.27 2.74
N VAL A 179 11.89 -6.52 2.61
CA VAL A 179 12.41 -7.47 1.63
C VAL A 179 12.22 -6.95 0.20
N TRP A 180 11.04 -6.41 -0.11
CA TRP A 180 10.75 -5.78 -1.41
C TRP A 180 11.68 -4.61 -1.70
N ASN A 181 11.89 -3.71 -0.73
CA ASN A 181 12.78 -2.55 -0.88
C ASN A 181 14.23 -2.97 -1.13
N ILE A 182 14.75 -3.94 -0.37
CA ILE A 182 16.11 -4.46 -0.56
C ILE A 182 16.25 -5.06 -1.96
N MET A 183 15.24 -5.83 -2.41
CA MET A 183 15.28 -6.46 -3.73
C MET A 183 15.29 -5.41 -4.84
N LEU A 184 14.42 -4.39 -4.78
CA LEU A 184 14.35 -3.31 -5.77
C LEU A 184 15.65 -2.50 -5.83
N ILE A 185 16.22 -2.14 -4.67
CA ILE A 185 17.51 -1.44 -4.59
C ILE A 185 18.62 -2.31 -5.18
N SER A 186 18.60 -3.62 -4.92
CA SER A 186 19.61 -4.55 -5.46
C SER A 186 19.53 -4.65 -6.98
N ILE A 187 18.33 -4.79 -7.54
CA ILE A 187 18.11 -4.81 -8.99
C ILE A 187 18.59 -3.50 -9.61
N ALA A 188 18.20 -2.36 -9.03
CA ALA A 188 18.63 -1.05 -9.49
C ALA A 188 20.17 -0.90 -9.45
N ALA A 189 20.81 -1.34 -8.36
CA ALA A 189 22.26 -1.30 -8.22
C ALA A 189 22.98 -2.17 -9.27
N ILE A 190 22.48 -3.37 -9.55
CA ILE A 190 23.02 -4.25 -10.59
C ILE A 190 22.85 -3.61 -11.98
N SER A 191 21.67 -3.10 -12.29
CA SER A 191 21.41 -2.40 -13.57
C SER A 191 22.32 -1.19 -13.75
N LEU A 192 22.54 -0.43 -12.69
CA LEU A 192 23.44 0.72 -12.68
C LEU A 192 24.90 0.32 -12.90
N LEU A 193 25.34 -0.78 -12.28
CA LEU A 193 26.69 -1.32 -12.46
C LEU A 193 26.90 -1.80 -13.91
N VAL A 194 25.94 -2.54 -14.48
CA VAL A 194 26.00 -3.00 -15.88
C VAL A 194 26.00 -1.81 -16.84
N GLY A 195 25.16 -0.81 -16.60
CA GLY A 195 25.14 0.43 -17.38
C GLY A 195 26.45 1.21 -17.28
N GLY A 196 27.01 1.30 -16.08
CA GLY A 196 28.30 1.95 -15.83
C GLY A 196 29.48 1.25 -16.55
N ILE A 197 29.52 -0.08 -16.53
CA ILE A 197 30.51 -0.85 -17.32
C ILE A 197 30.34 -0.55 -18.82
N GLY A 198 29.11 -0.41 -19.30
CA GLY A 198 28.82 0.00 -20.67
C GLY A 198 29.44 1.35 -21.02
N ILE A 199 29.22 2.37 -20.17
CA ILE A 199 29.82 3.70 -20.32
C ILE A 199 31.35 3.59 -20.37
N MET A 200 31.94 2.86 -19.43
CA MET A 200 33.40 2.67 -19.36
C MET A 200 33.94 2.06 -20.66
N ASN A 201 33.30 1.02 -21.19
CA ASN A 201 33.75 0.35 -22.40
C ASN A 201 33.65 1.24 -23.65
N ILE A 202 32.54 1.96 -23.80
CA ILE A 202 32.38 2.92 -24.91
C ILE A 202 33.46 4.00 -24.81
N MET A 203 33.69 4.55 -23.61
CA MET A 203 34.72 5.57 -23.41
C MET A 203 36.13 5.04 -23.69
N LEU A 204 36.46 3.82 -23.28
CA LEU A 204 37.75 3.19 -23.61
C LEU A 204 37.94 3.06 -25.12
N ALA A 205 36.89 2.64 -25.85
CA ALA A 205 36.93 2.57 -27.31
C ALA A 205 37.13 3.95 -27.95
N THR A 206 36.40 4.98 -27.50
CA THR A 206 36.56 6.36 -28.00
C THR A 206 37.98 6.90 -27.77
N VAL A 207 38.59 6.57 -26.63
CA VAL A 207 39.99 6.96 -26.34
C VAL A 207 40.95 6.32 -27.33
N THR A 208 40.71 5.07 -27.74
CA THR A 208 41.55 4.40 -28.74
C THR A 208 41.34 4.92 -30.16
N GLU A 209 40.12 5.31 -30.53
CA GLU A 209 39.83 5.91 -31.84
C GLU A 209 40.44 7.31 -31.97
N ARG A 210 40.35 8.14 -30.92
CA ARG A 210 40.83 9.52 -30.92
C ARG A 210 42.27 9.67 -30.40
N THR A 211 43.08 8.61 -30.42
CA THR A 211 44.43 8.62 -29.81
C THR A 211 45.34 9.72 -30.38
N ARG A 212 45.27 9.95 -31.70
CA ARG A 212 46.08 10.96 -32.43
C ARG A 212 45.75 12.38 -31.99
N GLU A 213 44.47 12.72 -31.83
CA GLU A 213 44.05 14.04 -31.31
C GLU A 213 44.59 14.30 -29.89
N ILE A 214 44.51 13.30 -29.02
CA ILE A 214 44.99 13.40 -27.63
C ILE A 214 46.51 13.61 -27.63
N GLY A 215 47.23 12.90 -28.50
CA GLY A 215 48.67 13.06 -28.71
C GLY A 215 49.06 14.47 -29.16
N ILE A 216 48.33 15.06 -30.10
CA ILE A 216 48.56 16.43 -30.57
C ILE A 216 48.36 17.44 -29.43
N ARG A 217 47.26 17.34 -28.66
CA ARG A 217 47.01 18.23 -27.52
C ARG A 217 48.10 18.13 -26.44
N ARG A 218 48.52 16.90 -26.13
CA ARG A 218 49.63 16.61 -25.21
C ARG A 218 50.96 17.17 -25.70
N ALA A 219 51.24 17.14 -27.00
CA ALA A 219 52.47 17.67 -27.60
C ALA A 219 52.49 19.21 -27.62
N LEU A 220 51.31 19.84 -27.74
CA LEU A 220 51.14 21.30 -27.66
C LEU A 220 51.16 21.84 -26.22
N GLY A 221 51.29 20.98 -25.21
CA GLY A 221 51.46 21.37 -23.81
C GLY A 221 50.26 21.14 -22.89
N ALA A 222 49.19 20.49 -23.36
CA ALA A 222 48.06 20.14 -22.48
C ALA A 222 48.52 19.20 -21.36
N THR A 223 48.16 19.51 -20.12
CA THR A 223 48.51 18.69 -18.96
C THR A 223 47.65 17.43 -18.91
N ARG A 224 48.09 16.42 -18.16
CA ARG A 224 47.27 15.20 -17.94
C ARG A 224 45.93 15.54 -17.28
N ARG A 225 45.89 16.57 -16.43
CA ARG A 225 44.67 17.01 -15.76
C ARG A 225 43.67 17.59 -16.75
N ASP A 226 44.13 18.33 -17.74
CA ASP A 226 43.26 18.91 -18.77
C ASP A 226 42.57 17.81 -19.59
N ILE A 227 43.32 16.77 -19.95
CA ILE A 227 42.77 15.60 -20.66
C ILE A 227 41.77 14.85 -19.76
N VAL A 228 42.10 14.62 -18.48
CA VAL A 228 41.16 13.96 -17.55
C VAL A 228 39.87 14.76 -17.40
N LEU A 229 39.96 16.08 -17.18
CA LEU A 229 38.81 16.96 -17.03
C LEU A 229 37.94 16.98 -18.29
N GLN A 230 38.55 17.03 -19.47
CA GLN A 230 37.82 16.97 -20.74
C GLN A 230 36.97 15.69 -20.83
N PHE A 231 37.58 14.53 -20.60
CA PHE A 231 36.87 13.26 -20.65
C PHE A 231 35.82 13.13 -19.54
N LEU A 232 36.09 13.64 -18.35
CA LEU A 232 35.14 13.61 -17.24
C LEU A 232 33.92 14.50 -17.53
N ILE A 233 34.10 15.64 -18.19
CA ILE A 233 33.01 16.50 -18.66
C ILE A 233 32.22 15.81 -19.78
N GLU A 234 32.88 15.15 -20.74
CA GLU A 234 32.22 14.38 -21.80
C GLU A 234 31.36 13.25 -21.22
N THR A 235 31.92 12.43 -20.31
CA THR A 235 31.16 11.36 -19.65
C THR A 235 30.08 11.90 -18.71
N GLY A 236 30.37 12.98 -17.98
CA GLY A 236 29.41 13.63 -17.08
C GLY A 236 28.21 14.20 -17.84
N SER A 237 28.44 14.85 -18.98
CA SER A 237 27.38 15.38 -19.85
C SER A 237 26.54 14.27 -20.48
N LEU A 238 27.15 13.19 -20.98
CA LEU A 238 26.44 12.00 -21.46
C LEU A 238 25.55 11.39 -20.38
N SER A 239 26.06 11.31 -19.15
CA SER A 239 25.33 10.74 -18.01
C SER A 239 24.22 11.67 -17.53
N ALA A 240 24.42 12.99 -17.56
CA ALA A 240 23.39 13.97 -17.26
C ALA A 240 22.24 13.93 -18.28
N VAL A 241 22.56 13.89 -19.58
CA VAL A 241 21.55 13.77 -20.65
C VAL A 241 20.81 12.44 -20.55
N GLY A 242 21.54 11.33 -20.37
CA GLY A 242 20.94 10.01 -20.15
C GLY A 242 20.04 9.96 -18.91
N GLY A 243 20.47 10.59 -17.80
CA GLY A 243 19.69 10.71 -16.57
C GLY A 243 18.41 11.52 -16.77
N LEU A 244 18.47 12.65 -17.48
CA LEU A 244 17.28 13.45 -17.83
C LEU A 244 16.29 12.66 -18.69
N ILE A 245 16.78 11.97 -19.72
CA ILE A 245 15.95 11.11 -20.57
C ILE A 245 15.34 9.98 -19.73
N GLY A 246 16.11 9.35 -18.84
CA GLY A 246 15.64 8.31 -17.93
C GLY A 246 14.54 8.80 -17.00
N ILE A 247 14.66 10.02 -16.46
CA ILE A 247 13.63 10.64 -15.62
C ILE A 247 12.35 10.89 -16.43
N ILE A 248 12.46 11.46 -17.63
CA ILE A 248 11.30 11.71 -18.51
C ILE A 248 10.59 10.41 -18.84
N LEU A 249 11.33 9.36 -19.21
CA LEU A 249 10.78 8.04 -19.48
C LEU A 249 10.16 7.41 -18.22
N GLY A 250 10.80 7.55 -17.07
CA GLY A 250 10.28 7.05 -15.79
C GLY A 250 8.93 7.67 -15.43
N ILE A 251 8.84 9.00 -15.50
CA ILE A 251 7.59 9.74 -15.27
C ILE A 251 6.54 9.34 -16.31
N GLY A 252 6.93 9.24 -17.60
CA GLY A 252 6.03 8.82 -18.67
C GLY A 252 5.44 7.43 -18.44
N ILE A 253 6.28 6.48 -18.00
CA ILE A 253 5.86 5.12 -17.65
C ILE A 253 4.92 5.14 -16.44
N SER A 254 5.22 5.93 -15.40
CA SER A 254 4.35 6.09 -14.23
C SER A 254 2.94 6.59 -14.60
N LEU A 255 2.85 7.60 -15.48
CA LEU A 255 1.57 8.12 -15.97
C LEU A 255 0.82 7.10 -16.85
N LEU A 256 1.55 6.34 -17.68
CA LEU A 256 0.95 5.27 -18.48
C LEU A 256 0.41 4.14 -17.61
N LEU A 257 1.10 3.78 -16.52
CA LEU A 257 0.67 2.76 -15.57
C LEU A 257 -0.66 3.12 -14.91
N GLU A 258 -0.89 4.39 -14.58
CA GLU A 258 -2.15 4.87 -14.00
C GLU A 258 -3.35 4.58 -14.91
N SER A 259 -3.19 4.72 -16.23
CA SER A 259 -4.25 4.43 -17.21
C SER A 259 -4.31 2.96 -17.63
N PHE A 260 -3.18 2.26 -17.63
CA PHE A 260 -3.06 0.90 -18.15
C PHE A 260 -3.46 -0.17 -17.13
N ILE A 261 -3.17 0.03 -15.84
CA ILE A 261 -3.49 -0.94 -14.77
C ILE A 261 -5.01 -1.19 -14.67
N PRO A 262 -5.89 -0.17 -14.66
CA PRO A 262 -7.34 -0.39 -14.64
C PRO A 262 -7.86 -1.15 -15.88
N TRP A 263 -7.26 -0.89 -17.05
CA TRP A 263 -7.60 -1.59 -18.29
C TRP A 263 -7.17 -3.06 -18.25
N LEU A 264 -5.95 -3.35 -17.77
CA LEU A 264 -5.42 -4.71 -17.64
C LEU A 264 -6.22 -5.54 -16.63
N LEU A 265 -6.54 -4.98 -15.46
CA LEU A 265 -7.31 -5.64 -14.41
C LEU A 265 -8.76 -5.95 -14.81
N ARG A 266 -9.29 -5.28 -15.85
CA ARG A 266 -10.61 -5.57 -16.43
C ARG A 266 -10.61 -6.78 -17.37
N THR A 267 -9.44 -7.25 -17.80
CA THR A 267 -9.33 -8.42 -18.70
C THR A 267 -9.56 -9.73 -17.94
N SER A 268 -10.27 -10.69 -18.55
CA SER A 268 -10.79 -11.88 -17.85
C SER A 268 -9.71 -12.80 -17.26
N LEU A 269 -8.46 -12.68 -17.70
CA LEU A 269 -7.30 -13.44 -17.21
C LEU A 269 -6.94 -13.13 -15.75
N PHE A 270 -7.27 -11.93 -15.25
CA PHE A 270 -6.97 -11.49 -13.87
C PHE A 270 -8.22 -11.28 -13.01
N SER A 271 -9.38 -11.75 -13.47
CA SER A 271 -10.68 -11.61 -12.79
C SER A 271 -10.75 -12.23 -11.38
N GLY A 272 -9.84 -13.16 -11.04
CA GLY A 272 -9.70 -13.72 -9.69
C GLY A 272 -8.96 -12.82 -8.69
N VAL A 273 -8.31 -11.75 -9.15
CA VAL A 273 -7.55 -10.79 -8.33
C VAL A 273 -8.28 -9.45 -8.23
N SER A 274 -9.50 -9.32 -8.79
CA SER A 274 -10.30 -8.08 -8.76
C SER A 274 -10.89 -7.71 -7.39
N SER A 275 -10.73 -8.53 -6.34
CA SER A 275 -11.30 -8.21 -5.02
C SER A 275 -10.47 -7.23 -4.20
N SER A 276 -9.21 -6.99 -4.56
CA SER A 276 -8.44 -5.88 -4.01
C SER A 276 -8.49 -4.72 -4.99
N ASN A 277 -9.27 -3.68 -4.65
CA ASN A 277 -9.13 -2.34 -5.20
C ASN A 277 -7.74 -1.79 -4.81
N MET A 278 -6.67 -2.36 -5.37
CA MET A 278 -5.29 -1.95 -5.14
C MET A 278 -5.04 -0.75 -6.03
N SER A 279 -5.38 0.43 -5.51
CA SER A 279 -4.99 1.71 -6.11
C SER A 279 -3.49 1.87 -5.90
N ILE A 280 -2.70 1.39 -6.86
CA ILE A 280 -1.28 1.74 -6.92
C ILE A 280 -1.24 3.14 -7.51
N ASN A 281 -1.26 4.15 -6.65
CA ASN A 281 -1.05 5.53 -7.06
C ASN A 281 0.46 5.75 -7.10
N PRO A 282 1.08 5.87 -8.29
CA PRO A 282 2.51 6.12 -8.37
C PRO A 282 2.78 7.53 -7.87
N GLU A 283 3.29 7.64 -6.64
CA GLU A 283 3.70 8.92 -6.07
C GLU A 283 5.12 9.28 -6.52
N VAL A 284 5.23 10.25 -7.42
CA VAL A 284 6.52 10.79 -7.84
C VAL A 284 6.87 11.97 -6.93
N THR A 285 7.75 11.73 -5.95
CA THR A 285 8.24 12.79 -5.06
C THR A 285 9.43 13.54 -5.66
N LEU A 286 9.49 14.87 -5.49
CA LEU A 286 10.55 15.70 -6.07
C LEU A 286 11.96 15.27 -5.65
N TRP A 287 12.14 14.85 -4.39
CA TRP A 287 13.41 14.36 -3.89
C TRP A 287 13.90 13.12 -4.64
N SER A 288 13.00 12.19 -5.02
CA SER A 288 13.38 10.99 -5.76
C SER A 288 13.96 11.32 -7.14
N ILE A 289 13.42 12.33 -7.82
CA ILE A 289 13.91 12.82 -9.12
C ILE A 289 15.34 13.37 -8.97
N ILE A 290 15.56 14.22 -7.97
CA ILE A 290 16.87 14.83 -7.70
C ILE A 290 17.89 13.74 -7.36
N THR A 291 17.52 12.79 -6.50
CA THR A 291 18.39 11.67 -6.12
C THR A 291 18.72 10.79 -7.33
N ALA A 292 17.74 10.44 -8.16
CA ALA A 292 17.96 9.64 -9.36
C ALA A 292 18.91 10.33 -10.35
N PHE A 293 18.74 11.64 -10.58
CA PHE A 293 19.63 12.42 -11.43
C PHE A 293 21.07 12.42 -10.88
N LEU A 294 21.22 12.71 -9.59
CA LEU A 294 22.53 12.78 -8.94
C LEU A 294 23.23 11.42 -8.99
N VAL A 295 22.51 10.33 -8.70
CA VAL A 295 23.05 8.97 -8.78
C VAL A 295 23.51 8.66 -10.22
N ALA A 296 22.73 9.00 -11.24
CA ALA A 296 23.12 8.79 -12.65
C ALA A 296 24.41 9.53 -13.01
N VAL A 297 24.53 10.81 -12.61
CA VAL A 297 25.75 11.61 -12.85
C VAL A 297 26.94 11.04 -12.09
N VAL A 298 26.80 10.72 -10.81
CA VAL A 298 27.89 10.18 -9.97
C VAL A 298 28.40 8.86 -10.54
N VAL A 299 27.50 7.96 -10.93
CA VAL A 299 27.90 6.66 -11.53
C VAL A 299 28.63 6.88 -12.84
N GLY A 300 28.09 7.74 -13.71
CA GLY A 300 28.75 8.11 -14.95
C GLY A 300 30.18 8.62 -14.75
N LEU A 301 30.36 9.52 -13.79
CA LEU A 301 31.68 10.05 -13.42
C LEU A 301 32.61 8.94 -12.89
N VAL A 302 32.13 8.10 -11.97
CA VAL A 302 32.92 7.00 -11.38
C VAL A 302 33.44 6.06 -12.47
N PHE A 303 32.58 5.62 -13.38
CA PHE A 303 32.98 4.75 -14.48
C PHE A 303 33.77 5.46 -15.59
N GLY A 304 33.67 6.80 -15.69
CA GLY A 304 34.44 7.64 -16.61
C GLY A 304 35.86 7.96 -16.15
N ILE A 305 36.15 7.89 -14.84
CA ILE A 305 37.48 8.20 -14.29
C ILE A 305 38.56 7.27 -14.85
N TYR A 306 38.30 5.96 -14.91
CA TYR A 306 39.27 4.99 -15.42
C TYR A 306 39.71 5.28 -16.87
N PRO A 307 38.80 5.37 -17.87
CA PRO A 307 39.18 5.69 -19.24
C PRO A 307 39.84 7.07 -19.36
N ALA A 308 39.40 8.08 -18.60
CA ALA A 308 40.01 9.41 -18.59
C ALA A 308 41.49 9.36 -18.14
N ILE A 309 41.79 8.57 -17.10
CA ILE A 309 43.17 8.34 -16.65
C ILE A 309 43.98 7.63 -17.73
N VAL A 310 43.44 6.59 -18.35
CA VAL A 310 44.11 5.85 -19.44
C VAL A 310 44.43 6.79 -20.62
N ALA A 311 43.50 7.64 -21.02
CA ALA A 311 43.69 8.64 -22.07
C ALA A 311 44.82 9.62 -21.76
N SER A 312 44.83 10.17 -20.53
CA SER A 312 45.83 11.15 -20.11
C SER A 312 47.27 10.61 -20.10
N ARG A 313 47.43 9.29 -19.93
CA ARG A 313 48.72 8.60 -19.86
C ARG A 313 49.27 8.18 -21.22
N ARG A 314 48.55 8.40 -22.33
CA ARG A 314 49.07 8.12 -23.68
C ARG A 314 50.31 8.99 -23.97
N ASP A 315 51.32 8.37 -24.59
CA ASP A 315 52.56 9.04 -24.96
C ASP A 315 52.36 9.79 -26.29
N PRO A 316 52.55 11.12 -26.33
CA PRO A 316 52.38 11.91 -27.56
C PRO A 316 53.29 11.45 -28.69
N ILE A 317 54.49 10.93 -28.41
CA ILE A 317 55.43 10.45 -29.44
C ILE A 317 54.88 9.18 -30.11
N ILE A 318 54.34 8.25 -29.31
CA ILE A 318 53.76 7.00 -29.81
C ILE A 318 52.43 7.27 -30.52
N ALA A 319 51.62 8.19 -29.99
CA ALA A 319 50.31 8.55 -30.53
C ALA A 319 50.39 9.25 -31.91
N LEU A 320 51.51 9.90 -32.23
CA LEU A 320 51.76 10.56 -33.52
C LEU A 320 52.44 9.64 -34.55
N ARG A 321 52.91 8.45 -34.12
CA ARG A 321 53.65 7.50 -34.96
C ARG A 321 52.77 6.36 -35.49
N HIS A 322 51.61 6.12 -34.88
CA HIS A 322 50.55 5.31 -35.51
C HIS A 322 49.83 6.21 -36.54
N ASP A 323 49.64 5.69 -37.75
CA ASP A 323 49.14 6.40 -38.94
C ASP A 323 47.97 7.37 -38.69
#